data_AF-A0A182EY69-F1
#
_entry.id   AF-A0A182EY69-F1
#
_cell.length_a   1.000
_cell.length_b   1.000
_cell.length_c   1.000
_cell.angle_alpha   90.00
_cell.angle_beta   90.00
_cell.angle_gamma   90.00
#
_symmetry.space_group_name_H-M   'P 1'
#
loop_
_entity.id
_entity.type
_entity.pdbx_description
1 polymer ?
#
loop_
_entity_poly.entity_id
_entity_poly.type
_entity_poly.pdbx_seq_one_letter_code
_entity_poly.pdbx_strand_id
1 'polypeptide(L)'
;MLLIKQAQTEGIIEEEIDKWDLFYDEEDRVWRLRGRLRNSELESCSLHPINLPAHNPVTEIFIQREHEELYHAGAAHTLSKLRTEFWIPKGRTEVKRIVNKCMACRRWKARPFKLPIMPGLPDTRVKRSRTFE
;
A
#
# COMPACT_ATOMS: atom_id res chain seq x y z
N MET A 1 4.01 19.74 -3.16
CA MET A 1 5.14 19.91 -2.23
C MET A 1 4.72 20.39 -0.83
N LEU A 2 3.76 21.32 -0.67
CA LEU A 2 3.45 21.91 0.66
C LEU A 2 3.07 20.89 1.75
N LEU A 3 2.23 19.91 1.42
CA LEU A 3 1.84 18.84 2.36
C LEU A 3 3.01 17.95 2.81
N ILE A 4 3.96 17.70 1.90
CA ILE A 4 5.15 16.89 2.20
C ILE A 4 6.03 17.63 3.21
N LYS A 5 6.23 18.93 3.02
CA LYS A 5 7.00 19.79 3.93
C LYS A 5 6.38 19.76 5.33
N GLN A 6 5.06 19.94 5.41
CA GLN A 6 4.33 19.86 6.67
C GLN A 6 4.54 18.52 7.38
N ALA A 7 4.40 17.42 6.64
CA ALA A 7 4.59 16.08 7.20
C ALA A 7 6.02 15.90 7.76
N GLN A 8 7.03 16.36 7.03
CA GLN A 8 8.43 16.26 7.43
C GLN A 8 8.78 17.11 8.65
N THR A 9 8.21 18.31 8.79
CA THR A 9 8.42 19.15 9.98
C THR A 9 7.87 18.52 11.27
N GLU A 10 6.79 17.73 11.17
CA GLU A 10 6.15 17.11 12.34
C GLU A 10 6.75 15.74 12.69
N GLY A 11 7.39 15.08 11.72
CA GLY A 11 7.68 13.64 11.79
C GLY A 11 9.15 13.22 11.77
N ILE A 12 10.10 14.13 11.51
CA ILE A 12 11.52 13.77 11.41
C ILE A 12 12.22 14.08 12.74
N ILE A 13 12.81 13.04 13.33
CA ILE A 13 13.65 13.12 14.53
C ILE A 13 15.11 13.15 14.08
N GLU A 14 16.00 13.90 14.77
CA GLU A 14 17.43 13.97 14.45
C GLU A 14 18.10 12.58 14.40
N GLU A 15 17.70 11.65 15.27
CA GLU A 15 18.17 10.26 15.26
C GLU A 15 17.83 9.52 13.96
N GLU A 16 16.71 9.85 13.32
CA GLU A 16 16.32 9.25 12.05
C GLU A 16 17.12 9.81 10.87
N ILE A 17 17.59 11.07 10.97
CA ILE A 17 18.40 11.70 9.92
C ILE A 17 19.72 10.94 9.75
N ASP A 18 20.43 10.70 10.85
CA ASP A 18 21.72 9.98 10.82
C ASP A 18 21.52 8.50 10.46
N LYS A 19 20.54 7.84 11.08
CA LYS A 19 20.25 6.42 10.84
C LYS A 19 19.94 6.09 9.39
N TRP A 20 19.24 6.97 8.70
CA TRP A 20 18.80 6.74 7.32
C TRP A 20 19.62 7.51 6.29
N ASP A 21 20.66 8.24 6.69
CA ASP A 21 21.49 9.09 5.81
C ASP A 21 20.60 10.02 4.97
N LEU A 22 19.70 10.73 5.66
CA LEU A 22 18.83 11.73 5.04
C LEU A 22 19.62 13.00 4.77
N PHE A 23 19.44 13.56 3.57
CA PHE A 23 19.98 14.88 3.24
C PHE A 23 18.84 15.85 2.92
N TYR A 24 19.05 17.10 3.26
CA TYR A 24 18.10 18.16 2.96
C TYR A 24 18.36 18.70 1.56
N ASP A 25 17.33 18.71 0.74
CA ASP A 25 17.34 19.30 -0.60
C ASP A 25 16.88 20.76 -0.51
N GLU A 26 17.77 21.70 -0.83
CA GLU A 26 17.48 23.13 -0.73
C GLU A 26 16.52 23.64 -1.83
N GLU A 27 16.51 23.00 -2.99
CA GLU A 27 15.66 23.40 -4.13
C GLU A 27 14.19 23.08 -3.82
N ASP A 28 13.93 21.83 -3.47
CA ASP A 28 12.59 21.38 -3.14
C ASP A 28 12.18 21.70 -1.68
N ARG A 29 13.15 22.01 -0.80
CA ARG A 29 13.01 22.19 0.65
C ARG A 29 12.37 20.97 1.32
N VAL A 30 12.89 19.79 1.02
CA VAL A 30 12.42 18.51 1.57
C VAL A 30 13.59 17.61 1.92
N TRP A 31 13.39 16.72 2.88
CA TRP A 31 14.34 15.66 3.20
C TRP A 31 14.24 14.50 2.20
N ARG A 32 15.38 14.07 1.69
CA ARG A 32 15.52 12.95 0.74
C ARG A 32 16.48 11.90 1.28
N LEU A 33 16.29 10.66 0.84
CA LEU A 33 17.18 9.56 1.19
C LEU A 33 18.40 9.52 0.28
N ARG A 34 19.60 9.39 0.86
CA ARG A 34 20.81 9.08 0.11
C ARG A 34 20.82 7.60 -0.31
N GLY A 35 20.26 7.31 -1.48
CA GLY A 35 20.20 5.96 -2.04
C GLY A 35 21.57 5.38 -2.44
N ARG A 36 21.62 4.04 -2.58
CA ARG A 36 22.79 3.29 -3.10
C ARG A 36 22.88 3.25 -4.63
N LEU A 37 21.86 3.75 -5.32
CA LEU A 37 21.72 3.67 -6.78
C LEU A 37 22.30 4.88 -7.51
N ARG A 38 23.22 5.63 -6.88
CA ARG A 38 23.80 6.89 -7.39
C ARG A 38 24.36 6.83 -8.81
N ASN A 39 24.87 5.66 -9.21
CA ASN A 39 25.48 5.46 -10.53
C ASN A 39 24.51 4.87 -11.56
N SER A 40 23.21 4.77 -11.22
CA SER A 40 22.19 4.29 -12.16
C SER A 40 21.69 5.41 -13.06
N GLU A 41 21.17 5.05 -14.23
CA GLU A 41 20.53 5.96 -15.19
C GLU A 41 19.07 6.31 -14.80
N LEU A 42 18.71 6.11 -13.54
CA LEU A 42 17.37 6.43 -13.04
C LEU A 42 17.20 7.95 -12.91
N GLU A 43 15.95 8.40 -13.02
CA GLU A 43 15.59 9.78 -12.74
C GLU A 43 15.99 10.19 -11.31
N SER A 44 16.34 11.47 -11.13
CA SER A 44 16.81 12.03 -9.85
C SER A 44 15.87 11.72 -8.68
N CYS A 45 14.54 11.76 -8.92
CA CYS A 45 13.52 11.42 -7.93
C CYS A 45 13.59 9.96 -7.47
N SER A 46 13.87 9.02 -8.37
CA SER A 46 14.07 7.60 -8.02
C SER A 46 15.44 7.33 -7.40
N LEU A 47 16.46 8.10 -7.79
CA LEU A 47 17.80 8.04 -7.22
C LEU A 47 17.80 8.46 -5.73
N HIS A 48 17.05 9.52 -5.44
CA HIS A 48 16.97 10.20 -4.15
C HIS A 48 15.51 10.41 -3.75
N PRO A 49 14.82 9.33 -3.34
CA PRO A 49 13.40 9.40 -3.02
C PRO A 49 13.13 10.31 -1.84
N ILE A 50 12.00 11.01 -1.89
CA ILE A 50 11.54 11.94 -0.87
C ILE A 50 11.12 11.16 0.37
N ASN A 51 11.61 11.56 1.54
CA ASN A 51 11.20 10.97 2.79
C ASN A 51 9.73 11.29 3.10
N LEU A 52 8.92 10.27 3.35
CA LEU A 52 7.57 10.43 3.88
C LEU A 52 7.48 9.76 5.25
N PRO A 53 7.16 10.50 6.32
CA PRO A 53 7.11 9.93 7.66
C PRO A 53 6.01 8.87 7.76
N ALA A 54 6.31 7.79 8.48
CA ALA A 54 5.33 6.75 8.75
C ALA A 54 4.23 7.30 9.68
N HIS A 55 3.01 6.76 9.56
CA HIS A 55 1.87 7.12 10.41
C HIS A 55 1.44 8.60 10.35
N ASN A 56 1.81 9.32 9.29
CA ASN A 56 1.35 10.67 9.04
C ASN A 56 0.12 10.67 8.09
N PRO A 57 -0.92 11.51 8.34
CA PRO A 57 -2.08 11.63 7.45
C PRO A 57 -1.74 11.91 5.99
N VAL A 58 -0.70 12.70 5.73
CA VAL A 58 -0.23 13.02 4.38
C VAL A 58 0.25 11.74 3.67
N THR A 59 1.04 10.93 4.36
CA THR A 59 1.50 9.63 3.85
C THR A 59 0.33 8.69 3.57
N GLU A 60 -0.71 8.67 4.41
CA GLU A 60 -1.92 7.88 4.15
C GLU A 60 -2.61 8.29 2.85
N ILE A 61 -2.74 9.60 2.61
CA ILE A 61 -3.36 10.15 1.40
C ILE A 61 -2.58 9.76 0.15
N PHE A 62 -1.25 9.89 0.18
CA PHE A 62 -0.41 9.47 -0.95
C PHE A 62 -0.53 7.97 -1.25
N ILE A 63 -0.48 7.12 -0.21
CA ILE A 63 -0.66 5.68 -0.39
C ILE A 63 -2.04 5.36 -0.97
N GLN A 64 -3.10 6.01 -0.46
CA GLN A 64 -4.46 5.78 -0.92
C GLN A 64 -4.63 6.21 -2.38
N ARG A 65 -4.10 7.37 -2.75
CA ARG A 65 -4.10 7.88 -4.12
C ARG A 65 -3.42 6.90 -5.08
N GLU A 66 -2.19 6.49 -4.79
CA GLU A 66 -1.47 5.52 -5.64
C GLU A 66 -2.18 4.17 -5.72
N HIS A 67 -2.80 3.73 -4.63
CA HIS A 67 -3.59 2.51 -4.63
C HIS A 67 -4.83 2.60 -5.55
N GLU A 68 -5.49 3.76 -5.58
CA GLU A 68 -6.64 4.03 -6.45
C GLU A 68 -6.23 4.24 -7.92
N GLU A 69 -5.15 4.98 -8.18
CA GLU A 69 -4.60 5.18 -9.54
C GLU A 69 -4.14 3.86 -10.17
N LEU A 70 -3.64 2.92 -9.36
CA LEU A 70 -3.30 1.56 -9.79
C LEU A 70 -4.51 0.60 -9.79
N TYR A 71 -5.73 1.12 -9.86
CA TYR A 71 -6.97 0.33 -9.94
C TYR A 71 -7.10 -0.71 -8.83
N HIS A 72 -6.83 -0.30 -7.59
CA HIS A 72 -6.87 -1.15 -6.40
C HIS A 72 -5.86 -2.31 -6.40
N ALA A 73 -4.70 -2.10 -7.02
CA ALA A 73 -3.61 -3.08 -6.99
C ALA A 73 -3.20 -3.45 -5.55
N GLY A 74 -2.63 -4.65 -5.42
CA GLY A 74 -2.18 -5.17 -4.13
C GLY A 74 -1.04 -4.33 -3.54
N ALA A 75 -0.84 -4.45 -2.22
CA ALA A 75 0.14 -3.66 -1.47
C ALA A 75 1.58 -3.71 -2.02
N ALA A 76 1.99 -4.80 -2.68
CA ALA A 76 3.30 -4.90 -3.30
C ALA A 76 3.47 -3.96 -4.50
N HIS A 77 2.46 -3.86 -5.36
CA HIS A 77 2.47 -2.99 -6.53
C HIS A 77 2.40 -1.53 -6.13
N THR A 78 1.49 -1.19 -5.20
CA THR A 78 1.40 0.16 -4.65
C THR A 78 2.71 0.60 -4.02
N LEU A 79 3.36 -0.27 -3.23
CA LEU A 79 4.67 0.04 -2.65
C LEU A 79 5.76 0.20 -3.71
N SER A 80 5.74 -0.61 -4.77
CA SER A 80 6.71 -0.51 -5.86
C SER A 80 6.60 0.82 -6.59
N LYS A 81 5.36 1.27 -6.86
CA LYS A 81 5.11 2.56 -7.49
C LYS A 81 5.49 3.71 -6.57
N LEU A 82 5.11 3.67 -5.29
CA LEU A 82 5.53 4.69 -4.32
C LEU A 82 7.05 4.82 -4.24
N ARG A 83 7.80 3.71 -4.34
CA ARG A 83 9.27 3.71 -4.26
C ARG A 83 9.99 4.39 -5.42
N THR A 84 9.30 4.71 -6.52
CA THR A 84 9.91 5.48 -7.60
C THR A 84 10.11 6.95 -7.21
N GLU A 85 9.38 7.44 -6.20
CA GLU A 85 9.39 8.87 -5.82
C GLU A 85 9.57 9.07 -4.30
N PHE A 86 9.11 8.12 -3.49
CA PHE A 86 9.00 8.26 -2.05
C PHE A 86 9.65 7.11 -1.29
N TRP A 87 10.20 7.46 -0.13
CA TRP A 87 10.71 6.52 0.85
C TRP A 87 9.92 6.63 2.15
N ILE A 88 9.23 5.55 2.52
CA ILE A 88 8.40 5.49 3.73
C ILE A 88 9.04 4.50 4.72
N PRO A 89 9.40 4.91 5.95
CA PRO A 89 9.85 4.00 7.00
C PRO A 89 8.82 2.88 7.22
N LYS A 90 9.29 1.63 7.29
CA LYS A 90 8.39 0.45 7.40
C LYS A 90 7.29 0.43 6.31
N GLY A 91 7.58 0.98 5.13
CA GLY A 91 6.58 1.26 4.08
C GLY A 91 5.70 0.08 3.68
N ARG A 92 6.21 -1.16 3.70
CA ARG A 92 5.36 -2.35 3.44
C ARG A 92 4.23 -2.50 4.45
N THR A 93 4.51 -2.30 5.73
CA THR A 93 3.51 -2.38 6.81
C THR A 93 2.50 -1.25 6.65
N GLU A 94 2.98 -0.05 6.33
CA GLU A 94 2.14 1.13 6.18
C GLU A 94 1.20 1.03 4.98
N VAL A 95 1.75 0.67 3.81
CA VAL A 95 0.94 0.43 2.60
C VAL A 95 -0.09 -0.66 2.83
N LYS A 96 0.29 -1.77 3.48
CA LYS A 96 -0.66 -2.85 3.81
C LYS A 96 -1.77 -2.36 4.73
N ARG A 97 -1.47 -1.50 5.71
CA ARG A 97 -2.46 -0.90 6.63
C ARG A 97 -3.50 -0.08 5.87
N ILE A 98 -3.07 0.76 4.94
CA ILE A 98 -3.96 1.62 4.14
C ILE A 98 -4.79 0.79 3.15
N VAL A 99 -4.14 -0.10 2.38
CA VAL A 99 -4.84 -0.97 1.41
C VAL A 99 -5.91 -1.85 2.08
N ASN A 100 -5.66 -2.32 3.31
CA ASN A 100 -6.64 -3.08 4.07
C ASN A 100 -7.84 -2.26 4.55
N LYS A 101 -7.69 -0.93 4.71
CA LYS A 101 -8.77 -0.01 5.05
C LYS A 101 -9.63 0.36 3.84
N CYS A 102 -9.12 0.23 2.61
CA CYS A 102 -9.84 0.58 1.39
C CYS A 102 -11.19 -0.16 1.29
N MET A 103 -12.28 0.61 1.24
CA MET A 103 -13.64 0.07 1.24
C MET A 103 -13.97 -0.74 -0.03
N ALA A 104 -13.48 -0.30 -1.19
CA ALA A 104 -13.60 -1.06 -2.43
C ALA A 104 -12.95 -2.44 -2.26
N CYS A 105 -11.67 -2.50 -1.89
CA CYS A 105 -10.98 -3.78 -1.67
C CYS A 105 -11.66 -4.67 -0.62
N ARG A 106 -12.18 -4.08 0.47
CA ARG A 106 -12.92 -4.82 1.50
C ARG A 106 -14.19 -5.44 0.93
N ARG A 107 -14.94 -4.70 0.12
CA ARG A 107 -16.15 -5.20 -0.56
C ARG A 107 -15.81 -6.31 -1.56
N TRP A 108 -14.77 -6.13 -2.37
CA TRP A 108 -14.31 -7.13 -3.33
C TRP A 108 -13.82 -8.42 -2.67
N LYS A 109 -13.20 -8.33 -1.50
CA LYS A 109 -12.72 -9.48 -0.72
C LYS A 109 -13.77 -10.08 0.22
N ALA A 110 -14.96 -9.47 0.32
CA ALA A 110 -16.00 -9.93 1.22
C ALA A 110 -16.42 -11.36 0.82
N ARG A 111 -16.47 -12.25 1.81
CA ARG A 111 -16.95 -13.61 1.58
C ARG A 111 -18.48 -13.59 1.46
N PRO A 112 -19.06 -14.42 0.59
CA PRO A 112 -20.50 -14.62 0.60
C PRO A 112 -20.96 -15.15 1.96
N PHE A 113 -22.27 -15.05 2.22
CA PHE A 113 -22.86 -15.66 3.40
C PHE A 113 -22.51 -17.14 3.45
N LYS A 114 -22.27 -17.67 4.66
CA LYS A 114 -22.00 -19.09 4.83
C LYS A 114 -23.26 -19.85 4.41
N LEU A 115 -23.15 -20.64 3.34
CA LEU A 115 -24.23 -21.52 2.93
C LEU A 115 -24.60 -22.44 4.11
N PRO A 116 -25.90 -22.71 4.33
CA PRO A 116 -26.30 -23.70 5.32
C PRO A 116 -25.69 -25.06 4.97
N ILE A 117 -25.66 -25.96 5.95
CA ILE A 117 -25.27 -27.34 5.70
C ILE A 117 -26.22 -27.88 4.62
N MET A 118 -25.66 -28.38 3.52
CA MET A 118 -26.45 -28.94 2.44
C MET A 118 -27.22 -30.14 3.01
N PRO A 119 -28.57 -30.15 2.92
CA PRO A 119 -29.34 -31.28 3.40
C PRO A 119 -28.95 -32.54 2.63
N GLY A 120 -29.21 -33.71 3.23
CA GLY A 120 -29.09 -34.98 2.52
C GLY A 120 -29.94 -34.97 1.25
N LEU A 121 -29.42 -35.58 0.17
CA LEU A 121 -30.17 -35.73 -1.07
C LEU A 121 -31.49 -36.47 -0.80
N PRO A 122 -32.62 -36.08 -1.43
CA PRO A 122 -33.87 -36.80 -1.27
C PRO A 122 -33.74 -38.23 -1.77
N ASP A 123 -34.51 -39.14 -1.18
CA ASP A 123 -34.51 -40.56 -1.52
C ASP A 123 -34.65 -40.84 -3.02
N THR A 124 -35.48 -40.07 -3.73
CA THR A 124 -35.69 -40.17 -5.18
C THR A 124 -34.43 -39.93 -6.01
N ARG A 125 -33.41 -39.25 -5.45
CA ARG A 125 -32.14 -38.97 -6.13
C ARG A 125 -31.08 -40.04 -5.91
N VAL A 126 -31.25 -40.90 -4.91
CA VAL A 126 -30.23 -41.88 -4.48
C VAL A 126 -30.72 -43.32 -4.52
N LYS A 127 -32.02 -43.54 -4.34
CA LYS A 127 -32.65 -44.86 -4.49
C LYS A 127 -32.94 -45.10 -5.97
N ARG A 128 -32.62 -46.29 -6.45
CA ARG A 128 -33.01 -46.72 -7.81
C ARG A 128 -34.53 -46.80 -7.87
N SER A 129 -35.13 -46.11 -8.84
CA SER A 129 -36.52 -46.27 -9.23
C SER A 129 -36.60 -46.85 -10.64
N ARG A 130 -37.80 -47.28 -11.04
CA ARG A 130 -38.09 -47.60 -12.44
C ARG A 130 -38.29 -46.30 -13.23
N THR A 131 -38.04 -46.36 -14.53
CA THR A 131 -38.26 -45.20 -15.40
C THR A 131 -39.73 -44.77 -15.35
N PHE A 132 -39.97 -43.49 -15.03
CA PHE A 132 -41.29 -42.83 -14.94
C PHE A 132 -42.20 -43.16 -13.74
N GLU A 133 -41.63 -43.67 -12.63
CA GLU A 133 -42.28 -43.69 -11.30
C GLU A 133 -41.87 -42.50 -10.42
#